data_AF-A0A968HTR2-F1
#
_entry.id   AF-A0A968HTR2-F1
#
_cell.length_a   1.000
_cell.length_b   1.000
_cell.length_c   1.000
_cell.angle_alpha   90.00
_cell.angle_beta   90.00
_cell.angle_gamma   90.00
#
_symmetry.space_group_name_H-M   'P 1'
#
loop_
_entity.id
_entity.type
_entity.pdbx_description
1 polymer ?
#
loop_
_entity_poly.entity_id
_entity_poly.type
_entity_poly.pdbx_seq_one_letter_code
_entity_poly.pdbx_strand_id
1 'polypeptide(L)'
;MQAPGCERREQPTLERLDTVEIEPYMAEGARHFSPINDRTFEDPRSHVIFDDAKAYFAAAEGSYDIVVSEPSNPWVAGVSSLFTVEFYEEIERYLAKGGVLAQWMHGYELSDELLLGVLAAVDRQFADYRVYRVGDRDWLILASPEDDGVGNLTSAPLEQWPLLTEEAKLLGMTKLDQIDALLVANDELLRPYLAGIEPNRDTRPLLDNGAERARFFRESAEALLELRFIPLPLIEVLGGETRQPYVTRISDQREDRHILDEPERALLLMRLFERGDRRAYAGGASMRSYLTQRDNLERELGEDGDGPVNTEIQEAWFMAVYAVYHEAAPWIDLENSQWWADVLAQAKPERVGDAVARGVMLLDAALREQGPQLRERAIFELESEDSLLHPRFTALAGALGVVLEGGDRRGYAQKHMRGLVEGEASEDLAYEVVVAWMEG
;
A
#
# COMPACT_ATOMS: atom_id res chain seq x y z
N MET A 1 -15.33 -42.65 27.62
CA MET A 1 -15.11 -41.31 28.20
C MET A 1 -14.87 -40.38 27.02
N GLN A 2 -15.92 -39.72 26.53
CA GLN A 2 -15.81 -38.75 25.44
C GLN A 2 -15.10 -37.50 25.99
N ALA A 3 -14.00 -37.10 25.35
CA ALA A 3 -13.31 -35.87 25.71
C ALA A 3 -14.22 -34.68 25.34
N PRO A 4 -14.50 -33.76 26.28
CA PRO A 4 -15.23 -32.54 25.98
C PRO A 4 -14.29 -31.56 25.25
N GLY A 5 -14.69 -31.14 24.05
CA GLY A 5 -13.91 -30.17 23.26
C GLY A 5 -14.35 -30.04 21.81
N CYS A 6 -15.66 -30.09 21.53
CA CYS A 6 -16.25 -29.95 20.19
C CYS A 6 -16.57 -28.46 19.84
N GLU A 7 -15.91 -27.49 20.47
CA GLU A 7 -16.29 -26.06 20.40
C GLU A 7 -15.19 -25.12 19.88
N ARG A 8 -14.21 -25.61 19.11
CA ARG A 8 -13.28 -24.72 18.38
C ARG A 8 -13.81 -24.45 16.97
N ARG A 9 -14.82 -23.60 16.86
CA ARG A 9 -15.26 -23.01 15.58
C ARG A 9 -14.53 -21.69 15.39
N GLU A 10 -13.50 -21.67 14.54
CA GLU A 10 -12.68 -20.47 14.31
C GLU A 10 -13.37 -19.42 13.46
N GLN A 11 -14.09 -19.91 12.45
CA GLN A 11 -14.99 -19.15 11.61
C GLN A 11 -16.41 -19.60 11.94
N PRO A 12 -17.14 -18.87 12.80
CA PRO A 12 -18.44 -19.31 13.29
C PRO A 12 -19.49 -19.42 12.18
N THR A 13 -19.25 -18.75 11.05
CA THR A 13 -20.12 -18.71 9.88
C THR A 13 -19.72 -19.67 8.76
N LEU A 14 -18.51 -20.26 8.79
CA LEU A 14 -18.06 -21.15 7.73
C LEU A 14 -18.85 -22.47 7.74
N GLU A 15 -19.53 -22.76 6.63
CA GLU A 15 -20.30 -24.00 6.46
C GLU A 15 -19.53 -25.07 5.68
N ARG A 16 -18.69 -24.67 4.73
CA ARG A 16 -17.92 -25.56 3.85
C ARG A 16 -16.63 -24.87 3.36
N LEU A 17 -15.54 -25.64 3.28
CA LEU A 17 -14.28 -25.24 2.67
C LEU A 17 -13.87 -26.34 1.66
N ASP A 18 -13.76 -25.97 0.40
CA ASP A 18 -13.17 -26.83 -0.62
C ASP A 18 -11.76 -26.30 -0.95
N THR A 19 -10.76 -27.18 -0.90
CA THR A 19 -9.38 -26.88 -1.29
C THR A 19 -9.06 -27.67 -2.55
N VAL A 20 -8.86 -26.96 -3.66
CA VAL A 20 -8.47 -27.57 -4.94
C VAL A 20 -6.94 -27.60 -5.02
N GLU A 21 -6.36 -28.79 -4.97
CA GLU A 21 -4.91 -29.02 -4.97
C GLU A 21 -4.54 -29.91 -6.17
N ILE A 22 -3.62 -29.47 -7.01
CA ILE A 22 -3.24 -30.20 -8.22
C ILE A 22 -2.34 -31.41 -7.92
N GLU A 23 -1.53 -31.35 -6.85
CA GLU A 23 -0.53 -32.35 -6.50
C GLU A 23 -0.86 -33.05 -5.16
N PRO A 24 -1.40 -34.29 -5.20
CA PRO A 24 -1.70 -35.07 -3.99
C PRO A 24 -0.55 -35.22 -3.00
N TYR A 25 0.70 -35.26 -3.48
CA TYR A 25 1.87 -35.36 -2.60
C TYR A 25 2.11 -34.08 -1.79
N MET A 26 1.64 -32.90 -2.23
CA MET A 26 1.69 -31.68 -1.42
C MET A 26 0.77 -31.81 -0.20
N ALA A 27 -0.44 -32.35 -0.39
CA ALA A 27 -1.36 -32.63 0.72
C ALA A 27 -0.83 -33.73 1.66
N GLU A 28 -0.17 -34.77 1.13
CA GLU A 28 0.50 -35.79 1.96
C GLU A 28 1.63 -35.16 2.79
N GLY A 29 2.48 -34.36 2.15
CA GLY A 29 3.57 -33.65 2.82
C GLY A 29 3.08 -32.69 3.89
N ALA A 30 2.01 -31.93 3.60
CA ALA A 30 1.41 -30.97 4.50
C ALA A 30 0.97 -31.61 5.83
N ARG A 31 0.52 -32.88 5.85
CA ARG A 31 0.13 -33.58 7.08
C ARG A 31 1.26 -33.69 8.11
N HIS A 32 2.52 -33.55 7.70
CA HIS A 32 3.66 -33.58 8.61
C HIS A 32 3.87 -32.28 9.41
N PHE A 33 3.12 -31.21 9.12
CA PHE A 33 3.18 -29.93 9.84
C PHE A 33 2.18 -29.82 11.01
N SER A 34 1.57 -30.94 11.39
CA SER A 34 0.77 -31.05 12.62
C SER A 34 1.54 -30.54 13.85
N PRO A 35 0.88 -29.80 14.77
CA PRO A 35 -0.56 -29.55 14.83
C PRO A 35 -1.03 -28.28 14.10
N ILE A 36 -0.16 -27.57 13.39
CA ILE A 36 -0.44 -26.21 12.87
C ILE A 36 -1.59 -26.24 11.85
N ASN A 37 -1.68 -27.30 11.04
CA ASN A 37 -2.67 -27.44 9.97
C ASN A 37 -3.62 -28.63 10.15
N ASP A 38 -3.76 -29.18 11.37
CA ASP A 38 -4.65 -30.33 11.62
C ASP A 38 -6.08 -30.07 11.11
N ARG A 39 -6.55 -28.83 11.26
CA ARG A 39 -7.91 -28.42 10.87
C ARG A 39 -8.19 -28.56 9.37
N THR A 40 -7.18 -28.37 8.51
CA THR A 40 -7.32 -28.59 7.07
C THR A 40 -7.72 -30.03 6.76
N PHE A 41 -7.29 -31.00 7.58
CA PHE A 41 -7.50 -32.42 7.33
C PHE A 41 -8.53 -33.10 8.25
N GLU A 42 -8.81 -32.52 9.43
CA GLU A 42 -9.68 -33.11 10.45
C GLU A 42 -11.05 -32.42 10.57
N ASP A 43 -11.21 -31.18 10.12
CA ASP A 43 -12.51 -30.49 10.15
C ASP A 43 -13.45 -31.12 9.11
N PRO A 44 -14.65 -31.60 9.49
CA PRO A 44 -15.59 -32.22 8.54
C PRO A 44 -16.12 -31.27 7.47
N ARG A 45 -15.95 -29.94 7.64
CA ARG A 45 -16.29 -28.92 6.64
C ARG A 45 -15.22 -28.78 5.56
N SER A 46 -14.01 -29.29 5.80
CA SER A 46 -12.86 -29.19 4.91
C SER A 46 -12.82 -30.38 3.94
N HIS A 47 -12.75 -30.08 2.65
CA HIS A 47 -12.71 -31.08 1.59
C HIS A 47 -11.56 -30.78 0.64
N VAL A 48 -10.57 -31.69 0.58
CA VAL A 48 -9.48 -31.59 -0.39
C VAL A 48 -9.91 -32.29 -1.68
N ILE A 49 -9.89 -31.54 -2.78
CA ILE A 49 -10.24 -31.97 -4.13
C ILE A 49 -8.95 -31.97 -4.95
N PHE A 50 -8.57 -33.14 -5.47
CA PHE A 50 -7.38 -33.25 -6.30
C PHE A 50 -7.71 -33.04 -7.77
N ASP A 51 -7.52 -31.81 -8.25
CA ASP A 51 -7.79 -31.39 -9.63
C ASP A 51 -6.98 -30.15 -9.99
N ASP A 52 -6.86 -29.86 -11.28
CA ASP A 52 -6.40 -28.56 -11.76
C ASP A 52 -7.49 -27.51 -11.52
N ALA A 53 -7.13 -26.36 -10.95
CA ALA A 53 -8.12 -25.33 -10.60
C ALA A 53 -8.91 -24.83 -11.81
N LYS A 54 -8.24 -24.67 -12.96
CA LYS A 54 -8.90 -24.20 -14.19
C LYS A 54 -9.85 -25.26 -14.74
N ALA A 55 -9.46 -26.53 -14.72
CA ALA A 55 -10.33 -27.64 -15.08
C ALA A 55 -11.53 -27.79 -14.12
N TYR A 56 -11.29 -27.63 -12.81
CA TYR A 56 -12.32 -27.68 -11.77
C TYR A 56 -13.39 -26.61 -12.01
N PHE A 57 -12.98 -25.34 -12.13
CA PHE A 57 -13.90 -24.24 -12.38
C PHE A 57 -14.54 -24.32 -13.78
N ALA A 58 -13.89 -24.90 -14.79
CA ALA A 58 -14.54 -25.11 -16.09
C ALA A 58 -15.66 -26.17 -16.07
N ALA A 59 -15.62 -27.14 -15.14
CA ALA A 59 -16.48 -28.34 -15.19
C ALA A 59 -17.50 -28.45 -14.05
N ALA A 60 -17.27 -27.81 -12.90
CA ALA A 60 -18.12 -27.95 -11.73
C ALA A 60 -19.42 -27.11 -11.80
N GLU A 61 -20.33 -27.37 -10.86
CA GLU A 61 -21.55 -26.58 -10.63
C GLU A 61 -21.51 -26.11 -9.17
N GLY A 62 -21.68 -24.81 -8.92
CA GLY A 62 -21.71 -24.26 -7.57
C GLY A 62 -21.45 -22.77 -7.50
N SER A 63 -21.52 -22.22 -6.28
CA SER A 63 -21.12 -20.85 -5.98
C SER A 63 -20.46 -20.79 -4.61
N TYR A 64 -19.44 -19.94 -4.46
CA TYR A 64 -18.69 -19.68 -3.24
C TYR A 64 -18.87 -18.23 -2.81
N ASP A 65 -19.00 -17.98 -1.50
CA ASP A 65 -19.00 -16.63 -0.96
C ASP A 65 -17.58 -16.01 -1.01
N ILE A 66 -16.54 -16.85 -0.90
CA ILE A 66 -15.14 -16.43 -0.98
C ILE A 66 -14.38 -17.46 -1.80
N VAL A 67 -13.61 -16.98 -2.79
CA VAL A 67 -12.58 -17.78 -3.47
C VAL A 67 -11.22 -17.23 -3.08
N VAL A 68 -10.35 -18.07 -2.51
CA VAL A 68 -8.95 -17.71 -2.21
C VAL A 68 -8.05 -18.40 -3.22
N SER A 69 -7.34 -17.61 -4.02
CA SER A 69 -6.45 -18.08 -5.07
C SER A 69 -5.00 -17.79 -4.67
N GLU A 70 -4.30 -18.83 -4.21
CA GLU A 70 -2.88 -18.80 -3.82
C GLU A 70 -2.10 -19.82 -4.66
N PRO A 71 -1.97 -19.62 -5.98
CA PRO A 71 -1.20 -20.54 -6.81
C PRO A 71 0.31 -20.34 -6.59
N SER A 72 1.11 -21.26 -7.14
CA SER A 72 2.58 -21.11 -7.12
C SER A 72 3.07 -19.91 -7.95
N ASN A 73 4.38 -19.73 -8.07
CA ASN A 73 4.92 -18.64 -8.87
C ASN A 73 4.63 -18.85 -10.38
N PRO A 74 4.27 -17.82 -11.15
CA PRO A 74 3.85 -17.89 -12.56
C PRO A 74 4.90 -18.37 -13.56
N TRP A 75 6.18 -18.38 -13.20
CA TRP A 75 7.22 -19.02 -14.02
C TRP A 75 7.21 -20.56 -13.89
N VAL A 76 6.35 -21.11 -13.02
CA VAL A 76 6.03 -22.53 -13.02
C VAL A 76 4.99 -22.78 -14.11
N ALA A 77 5.30 -23.73 -14.99
CA ALA A 77 4.47 -24.03 -16.16
C ALA A 77 3.00 -24.26 -15.78
N GLY A 78 2.09 -23.58 -16.48
CA GLY A 78 0.64 -23.67 -16.30
C GLY A 78 0.06 -22.71 -15.26
N VAL A 79 0.86 -22.21 -14.31
CA VAL A 79 0.37 -21.37 -13.22
C VAL A 79 -0.04 -19.97 -13.68
N SER A 80 0.67 -19.40 -14.66
CA SER A 80 0.36 -18.12 -15.30
C SER A 80 -1.08 -18.03 -15.84
N SER A 81 -1.69 -19.16 -16.17
CA SER A 81 -3.05 -19.26 -16.70
C SER A 81 -4.15 -19.04 -15.65
N LEU A 82 -3.79 -18.97 -14.36
CA LEU A 82 -4.66 -18.61 -13.23
C LEU A 82 -4.70 -17.10 -12.97
N PHE A 83 -4.08 -16.30 -13.85
CA PHE A 83 -4.03 -14.84 -13.77
C PHE A 83 -4.52 -14.17 -15.05
N THR A 84 -5.39 -14.85 -15.80
CA THR A 84 -5.90 -14.38 -17.08
C THR A 84 -7.33 -13.87 -16.96
N VAL A 85 -7.74 -13.00 -17.87
CA VAL A 85 -9.14 -12.56 -17.97
C VAL A 85 -10.08 -13.76 -18.02
N GLU A 86 -9.75 -14.77 -18.84
CA GLU A 86 -10.58 -15.97 -19.01
C GLU A 86 -10.69 -16.80 -17.72
N PHE A 87 -9.63 -16.86 -16.89
CA PHE A 87 -9.73 -17.50 -15.58
C PHE A 87 -10.60 -16.69 -14.62
N TYR A 88 -10.44 -15.37 -14.58
CA TYR A 88 -11.26 -14.51 -13.74
C TYR A 88 -12.74 -14.53 -14.16
N GLU A 89 -13.04 -14.65 -15.46
CA GLU A 89 -14.41 -14.89 -15.97
C GLU A 89 -15.01 -16.17 -15.38
N GLU A 90 -14.24 -17.26 -15.29
CA GLU A 90 -14.70 -18.48 -14.63
C GLU A 90 -14.87 -18.27 -13.12
N ILE A 91 -13.95 -17.57 -12.45
CA ILE A 91 -14.11 -17.27 -11.01
C ILE A 91 -15.37 -16.46 -10.74
N GLU A 92 -15.65 -15.39 -11.50
CA GLU A 92 -16.87 -14.59 -11.32
C GLU A 92 -18.13 -15.47 -11.40
N ARG A 93 -18.18 -16.41 -12.35
CA ARG A 93 -19.33 -17.34 -12.49
C ARG A 93 -19.55 -18.22 -11.26
N TYR A 94 -18.50 -18.45 -10.47
CA TYR A 94 -18.55 -19.22 -9.23
C TYR A 94 -18.69 -18.35 -7.99
N LEU A 95 -18.61 -17.02 -8.09
CA LEU A 95 -18.90 -16.18 -6.94
C LEU A 95 -20.40 -16.12 -6.72
N ALA A 96 -20.81 -16.37 -5.48
CA ALA A 96 -22.15 -16.06 -5.03
C ALA A 96 -22.39 -14.55 -5.12
N LYS A 97 -23.66 -14.14 -5.04
CA LYS A 97 -23.99 -12.71 -4.95
C LYS A 97 -23.31 -12.11 -3.71
N GLY A 98 -22.56 -11.01 -3.88
CA GLY A 98 -21.72 -10.40 -2.86
C GLY A 98 -20.45 -11.20 -2.52
N GLY A 99 -20.07 -12.15 -3.37
CA GLY A 99 -18.87 -12.96 -3.18
C GLY A 99 -17.59 -12.22 -3.56
N VAL A 100 -16.48 -12.60 -2.93
CA VAL A 100 -15.17 -11.95 -3.09
C VAL A 100 -14.10 -12.94 -3.53
N LEU A 101 -13.33 -12.57 -4.55
CA LEU A 101 -12.05 -13.21 -4.87
C LEU A 101 -10.94 -12.57 -4.02
N ALA A 102 -10.12 -13.40 -3.40
CA ALA A 102 -8.87 -13.03 -2.76
C ALA A 102 -7.71 -13.66 -3.56
N GLN A 103 -7.09 -12.90 -4.44
CA GLN A 103 -5.98 -13.34 -5.29
C GLN A 103 -4.64 -12.92 -4.68
N TRP A 104 -3.77 -13.89 -4.38
CA TRP A 104 -2.37 -13.61 -4.06
C TRP A 104 -1.56 -13.40 -5.34
N MET A 105 -0.65 -12.43 -5.33
CA MET A 105 0.34 -12.20 -6.38
C MET A 105 1.65 -11.71 -5.78
N HIS A 106 2.79 -12.30 -6.15
CA HIS A 106 4.10 -11.76 -5.80
C HIS A 106 4.54 -10.71 -6.82
N GLY A 107 5.43 -9.81 -6.40
CA GLY A 107 6.15 -8.85 -7.21
C GLY A 107 7.67 -9.11 -7.27
N TYR A 108 8.22 -10.04 -6.47
CA TYR A 108 9.62 -10.45 -6.61
C TYR A 108 9.83 -11.39 -7.80
N GLU A 109 10.95 -11.32 -8.50
CA GLU A 109 11.18 -12.11 -9.72
C GLU A 109 10.11 -11.88 -10.81
N LEU A 110 9.50 -10.68 -10.82
CA LEU A 110 8.44 -10.24 -11.72
C LEU A 110 8.73 -8.79 -12.16
N SER A 111 8.33 -8.39 -13.37
CA SER A 111 8.42 -7.00 -13.81
C SER A 111 7.14 -6.22 -13.55
N ASP A 112 7.22 -4.89 -13.47
CA ASP A 112 6.04 -4.03 -13.33
C ASP A 112 5.05 -4.23 -14.48
N GLU A 113 5.54 -4.37 -15.73
CA GLU A 113 4.69 -4.63 -16.91
C GLU A 113 3.83 -5.89 -16.73
N LEU A 114 4.40 -6.97 -16.19
CA LEU A 114 3.68 -8.22 -15.98
C LEU A 114 2.68 -8.11 -14.84
N LEU A 115 3.05 -7.46 -13.72
CA LEU A 115 2.13 -7.21 -12.61
C LEU A 115 0.93 -6.36 -13.06
N LEU A 116 1.20 -5.27 -13.79
CA LEU A 116 0.17 -4.40 -14.36
C LEU A 116 -0.72 -5.13 -15.36
N GLY A 117 -0.18 -6.08 -16.14
CA GLY A 117 -0.97 -6.95 -17.01
C GLY A 117 -1.94 -7.87 -16.24
N VAL A 118 -1.54 -8.34 -15.05
CA VAL A 118 -2.42 -9.12 -14.16
C VAL A 118 -3.50 -8.22 -13.53
N LEU A 119 -3.12 -7.04 -13.04
CA LEU A 119 -4.07 -6.08 -12.48
C LEU A 119 -5.07 -5.60 -13.54
N ALA A 120 -4.63 -5.38 -14.78
CA ALA A 120 -5.51 -5.07 -15.89
C ALA A 120 -6.46 -6.24 -16.20
N ALA A 121 -6.05 -7.49 -16.01
CA ALA A 121 -6.97 -8.63 -16.15
C ALA A 121 -8.03 -8.67 -15.04
N VAL A 122 -7.66 -8.32 -13.80
CA VAL A 122 -8.61 -8.16 -12.68
C VAL A 122 -9.58 -7.01 -12.97
N ASP A 123 -9.08 -5.82 -13.33
CA ASP A 123 -9.87 -4.62 -13.61
C ASP A 123 -10.88 -4.80 -14.75
N ARG A 124 -10.59 -5.68 -15.71
CA ARG A 124 -11.52 -6.01 -16.80
C ARG A 124 -12.70 -6.85 -16.35
N GLN A 125 -12.53 -7.63 -15.28
CA GLN A 125 -13.53 -8.60 -14.85
C GLN A 125 -14.33 -8.12 -13.63
N PHE A 126 -13.67 -7.44 -12.69
CA PHE A 126 -14.26 -7.08 -11.41
C PHE A 126 -14.57 -5.58 -11.34
N ALA A 127 -15.75 -5.26 -10.79
CA ALA A 127 -16.24 -3.89 -10.68
C ALA A 127 -15.61 -3.14 -9.49
N ASP A 128 -15.21 -3.84 -8.43
CA ASP A 128 -14.54 -3.29 -7.25
C ASP A 128 -13.32 -4.16 -6.92
N TYR A 129 -12.17 -3.54 -6.63
CA TYR A 129 -11.03 -4.24 -6.05
C TYR A 129 -10.14 -3.35 -5.17
N ARG A 130 -9.50 -3.99 -4.18
CA ARG A 130 -8.52 -3.38 -3.27
C ARG A 130 -7.26 -4.21 -3.23
N VAL A 131 -6.10 -3.55 -3.25
CA VAL A 131 -4.77 -4.17 -3.24
C VAL A 131 -4.09 -3.90 -1.91
N TYR A 132 -3.85 -4.97 -1.15
CA TYR A 132 -3.16 -4.92 0.13
C TYR A 132 -1.76 -5.52 -0.01
N ARG A 133 -0.79 -4.92 0.67
CA ARG A 133 0.53 -5.54 0.86
C ARG A 133 0.41 -6.60 1.95
N VAL A 134 0.80 -7.84 1.67
CA VAL A 134 0.80 -8.99 2.60
C VAL A 134 2.20 -9.62 2.80
N GLY A 135 3.23 -9.05 2.19
CA GLY A 135 4.64 -9.42 2.38
C GLY A 135 5.58 -8.29 1.93
N ASP A 136 6.84 -8.59 1.62
CA ASP A 136 7.78 -7.54 1.16
C ASP A 136 7.32 -6.96 -0.18
N ARG A 137 7.03 -7.86 -1.13
CA ARG A 137 6.43 -7.62 -2.45
C ARG A 137 5.32 -8.62 -2.72
N ASP A 138 4.55 -8.99 -1.70
CA ASP A 138 3.40 -9.88 -1.86
C ASP A 138 2.14 -9.05 -1.74
N TRP A 139 1.23 -9.28 -2.68
CA TRP A 139 0.01 -8.52 -2.86
C TRP A 139 -1.19 -9.44 -2.67
N LEU A 140 -2.16 -8.99 -1.89
CA LEU A 140 -3.48 -9.57 -1.80
C LEU A 140 -4.47 -8.64 -2.51
N ILE A 141 -5.05 -9.13 -3.60
CA ILE A 141 -6.05 -8.41 -4.38
C ILE A 141 -7.41 -8.97 -3.97
N LEU A 142 -8.20 -8.16 -3.28
CA LEU A 142 -9.61 -8.46 -3.00
C LEU A 142 -10.43 -7.89 -4.14
N ALA A 143 -11.25 -8.70 -4.80
CA ALA A 143 -12.03 -8.29 -5.97
C ALA A 143 -13.46 -8.81 -5.92
N SER A 144 -14.41 -7.99 -6.39
CA SER A 144 -15.84 -8.29 -6.41
C SER A 144 -16.46 -7.94 -7.77
N PRO A 145 -17.38 -8.78 -8.30
CA PRO A 145 -18.13 -8.46 -9.51
C PRO A 145 -19.13 -7.31 -9.31
N GLU A 146 -19.54 -7.05 -8.06
CA GLU A 146 -20.46 -5.98 -7.68
C GLU A 146 -19.69 -4.72 -7.29
N ASP A 147 -20.20 -3.55 -7.70
CA ASP A 147 -19.75 -2.23 -7.21
C ASP A 147 -19.83 -2.18 -5.69
N ASP A 148 -18.81 -1.63 -5.03
CA ASP A 148 -18.63 -1.62 -3.56
C ASP A 148 -18.72 -3.03 -2.90
N GLY A 149 -18.60 -4.10 -3.69
CA GLY A 149 -18.88 -5.45 -3.21
C GLY A 149 -17.76 -6.09 -2.39
N VAL A 150 -16.52 -5.57 -2.43
CA VAL A 150 -15.50 -5.92 -1.44
C VAL A 150 -15.86 -5.30 -0.08
N GLY A 151 -16.54 -4.15 -0.09
CA GLY A 151 -17.06 -3.48 1.09
C GLY A 151 -15.98 -2.93 2.03
N ASN A 152 -16.43 -2.45 3.20
CA ASN A 152 -15.54 -1.88 4.20
C ASN A 152 -15.07 -2.94 5.21
N LEU A 153 -13.78 -2.86 5.58
CA LEU A 153 -13.24 -3.65 6.67
C LEU A 153 -13.86 -3.24 8.02
N THR A 154 -13.98 -4.21 8.93
CA THR A 154 -14.51 -3.97 10.28
C THR A 154 -13.65 -4.67 11.33
N SER A 155 -13.59 -4.12 12.55
CA SER A 155 -12.87 -4.76 13.66
C SER A 155 -13.64 -5.91 14.32
N ALA A 156 -14.91 -6.11 13.94
CA ALA A 156 -15.79 -7.07 14.59
C ALA A 156 -15.22 -8.50 14.63
N PRO A 157 -14.67 -9.08 13.55
CA PRO A 157 -14.03 -10.40 13.61
C PRO A 157 -12.87 -10.47 14.60
N LEU A 158 -11.99 -9.47 14.64
CA LEU A 158 -10.84 -9.41 15.55
C LEU A 158 -11.25 -9.31 17.03
N GLU A 159 -12.44 -8.81 17.31
CA GLU A 159 -12.98 -8.64 18.67
C GLU A 159 -13.89 -9.79 19.11
N GLN A 160 -14.62 -10.38 18.17
CA GLN A 160 -15.71 -11.31 18.48
C GLN A 160 -15.33 -12.77 18.26
N TRP A 161 -14.27 -13.07 17.51
CA TRP A 161 -13.88 -14.45 17.17
C TRP A 161 -12.58 -14.83 17.90
N PRO A 162 -12.66 -15.51 19.06
CA PRO A 162 -11.51 -15.70 19.95
C PRO A 162 -10.31 -16.37 19.29
N LEU A 163 -10.55 -17.30 18.37
CA LEU A 163 -9.48 -18.04 17.71
C LEU A 163 -8.75 -17.16 16.68
N LEU A 164 -9.49 -16.40 15.85
CA LEU A 164 -8.89 -15.38 15.00
C LEU A 164 -8.12 -14.35 15.82
N THR A 165 -8.65 -13.89 16.95
CA THR A 165 -7.95 -12.96 17.84
C THR A 165 -6.62 -13.53 18.33
N GLU A 166 -6.55 -14.81 18.70
CA GLU A 166 -5.31 -15.44 19.16
C GLU A 166 -4.29 -15.62 18.01
N GLU A 167 -4.73 -16.02 16.82
CA GLU A 167 -3.86 -16.15 15.64
C GLU A 167 -3.34 -14.79 15.17
N ALA A 168 -4.22 -13.80 15.09
CA ALA A 168 -3.85 -12.46 14.66
C ALA A 168 -2.87 -11.80 15.65
N LYS A 169 -2.94 -12.11 16.95
CA LYS A 169 -1.93 -11.71 17.95
C LYS A 169 -0.54 -12.30 17.66
N LEU A 170 -0.44 -13.51 17.11
CA LEU A 170 0.86 -14.09 16.71
C LEU A 170 1.50 -13.28 15.58
N LEU A 171 0.66 -12.72 14.71
CA LEU A 171 1.05 -11.82 13.61
C LEU A 171 1.14 -10.35 14.05
N GLY A 172 0.97 -10.03 15.34
CA GLY A 172 0.93 -8.64 15.82
C GLY A 172 -0.25 -7.81 15.29
N MET A 173 -1.19 -8.42 14.56
CA MET A 173 -2.36 -7.75 13.99
C MET A 173 -3.55 -7.89 14.95
N THR A 174 -3.85 -6.84 15.68
CA THR A 174 -4.87 -6.85 16.75
C THR A 174 -5.90 -5.75 16.60
N LYS A 175 -5.69 -4.83 15.65
CA LYS A 175 -6.52 -3.66 15.42
C LYS A 175 -6.64 -3.37 13.93
N LEU A 176 -7.71 -2.65 13.58
CA LEU A 176 -8.08 -2.35 12.20
C LEU A 176 -7.10 -1.38 11.54
N ASP A 177 -6.59 -0.39 12.27
CA ASP A 177 -5.55 0.54 11.79
C ASP A 177 -4.31 -0.17 11.23
N GLN A 178 -3.98 -1.35 11.76
CA GLN A 178 -2.88 -2.18 11.28
C GLN A 178 -3.18 -2.87 9.94
N ILE A 179 -4.45 -3.19 9.67
CA ILE A 179 -4.87 -3.77 8.38
C ILE A 179 -5.03 -2.64 7.36
N ASP A 180 -5.63 -1.51 7.75
CA ASP A 180 -5.81 -0.33 6.88
C ASP A 180 -4.46 0.19 6.36
N ALA A 181 -3.41 0.17 7.20
CA ALA A 181 -2.05 0.56 6.82
C ALA A 181 -1.40 -0.32 5.73
N LEU A 182 -2.01 -1.48 5.42
CA LEU A 182 -1.56 -2.38 4.35
C LEU A 182 -2.19 -2.06 2.99
N LEU A 183 -3.26 -1.26 2.94
CA LEU A 183 -3.88 -0.84 1.68
C LEU A 183 -2.90 0.01 0.87
N VAL A 184 -2.77 -0.33 -0.41
CA VAL A 184 -1.86 0.33 -1.36
C VAL A 184 -2.61 1.05 -2.46
N ALA A 185 -3.60 0.39 -3.05
CA ALA A 185 -4.34 0.89 -4.18
C ALA A 185 -5.74 0.27 -4.24
N ASN A 186 -6.64 0.88 -5.00
CA ASN A 186 -7.95 0.33 -5.34
C ASN A 186 -8.26 0.57 -6.83
N ASP A 187 -9.44 0.13 -7.26
CA ASP A 187 -9.91 0.29 -8.62
C ASP A 187 -10.04 1.75 -9.04
N GLU A 188 -10.59 2.62 -8.19
CA GLU A 188 -10.70 4.05 -8.49
C GLU A 188 -9.35 4.68 -8.83
N LEU A 189 -8.29 4.34 -8.08
CA LEU A 189 -6.94 4.85 -8.32
C LEU A 189 -6.28 4.24 -9.57
N LEU A 190 -6.42 2.93 -9.80
CA LEU A 190 -5.67 2.22 -10.84
C LEU A 190 -6.38 2.16 -12.21
N ARG A 191 -7.71 2.09 -12.24
CA ARG A 191 -8.52 1.85 -13.44
C ARG A 191 -8.21 2.82 -14.60
N PRO A 192 -8.04 4.14 -14.39
CA PRO A 192 -7.73 5.06 -15.49
C PRO A 192 -6.41 4.71 -16.20
N TYR A 193 -5.41 4.25 -15.45
CA TYR A 193 -4.13 3.81 -16.00
C TYR A 193 -4.26 2.42 -16.65
N LEU A 194 -4.87 1.46 -15.95
CA LEU A 194 -5.04 0.08 -16.41
C LEU A 194 -5.91 -0.04 -17.68
N ALA A 195 -6.80 0.92 -17.94
CA ALA A 195 -7.60 0.98 -19.16
C ALA A 195 -6.75 0.96 -20.45
N GLY A 196 -5.52 1.48 -20.38
CA GLY A 196 -4.54 1.50 -21.48
C GLY A 196 -3.56 0.33 -21.48
N ILE A 197 -3.58 -0.54 -20.46
CA ILE A 197 -2.69 -1.69 -20.33
C ILE A 197 -3.31 -2.92 -20.99
N GLU A 198 -2.49 -3.68 -21.72
CA GLU A 198 -2.91 -4.96 -22.29
C GLU A 198 -3.03 -6.00 -21.17
N PRO A 199 -4.23 -6.55 -20.92
CA PRO A 199 -4.41 -7.52 -19.84
C PRO A 199 -3.79 -8.88 -20.21
N ASN A 200 -3.35 -9.63 -19.20
CA ASN A 200 -2.93 -11.02 -19.38
C ASN A 200 -4.12 -11.90 -19.79
N ARG A 201 -3.95 -12.69 -20.86
CA ARG A 201 -5.01 -13.53 -21.46
C ARG A 201 -4.49 -14.89 -21.84
N ASP A 202 -5.37 -15.88 -21.96
CA ASP A 202 -5.00 -17.20 -22.49
C ASP A 202 -4.49 -17.12 -23.94
N THR A 203 -5.13 -16.27 -24.76
CA THR A 203 -4.74 -16.05 -26.17
C THR A 203 -3.51 -15.16 -26.34
N ARG A 204 -3.13 -14.45 -25.27
CA ARG A 204 -1.95 -13.58 -25.23
C ARG A 204 -1.32 -13.69 -23.84
N PRO A 205 -0.62 -14.80 -23.54
CA PRO A 205 -0.16 -15.11 -22.19
C PRO A 205 1.12 -14.33 -21.88
N LEU A 206 0.96 -13.03 -21.59
CA LEU A 206 2.05 -12.12 -21.27
C LEU A 206 2.84 -12.63 -20.06
N LEU A 207 2.12 -13.07 -19.02
CA LEU A 207 2.71 -13.56 -17.80
C LEU A 207 3.52 -14.85 -18.03
N ASP A 208 2.98 -15.81 -18.79
CA ASP A 208 3.66 -17.07 -19.10
C ASP A 208 4.97 -16.83 -19.86
N ASN A 209 4.91 -16.01 -20.92
CA ASN A 209 6.07 -15.71 -21.76
C ASN A 209 7.10 -14.79 -21.08
N GLY A 210 6.68 -14.03 -20.07
CA GLY A 210 7.49 -13.00 -19.41
C GLY A 210 8.08 -13.43 -18.06
N ALA A 211 7.39 -14.26 -17.29
CA ALA A 211 7.76 -14.55 -15.90
C ALA A 211 9.13 -15.24 -15.79
N GLU A 212 9.44 -16.16 -16.70
CA GLU A 212 10.76 -16.83 -16.74
C GLU A 212 11.90 -15.84 -17.02
N ARG A 213 11.65 -14.86 -17.90
CA ARG A 213 12.59 -13.79 -18.23
C ARG A 213 12.82 -12.88 -17.03
N ALA A 214 11.74 -12.39 -16.42
CA ALA A 214 11.80 -11.53 -15.24
C ALA A 214 12.54 -12.21 -14.09
N ARG A 215 12.26 -13.50 -13.85
CA ARG A 215 13.01 -14.32 -12.90
C ARG A 215 14.49 -14.43 -13.23
N PHE A 216 14.83 -14.71 -14.49
CA PHE A 216 16.23 -14.82 -14.92
C PHE A 216 17.01 -13.53 -14.68
N PHE A 217 16.40 -12.37 -14.95
CA PHE A 217 16.98 -11.06 -14.70
C PHE A 217 16.86 -10.58 -13.25
N ARG A 218 16.13 -11.32 -12.40
CA ARG A 218 15.84 -10.97 -11.00
C ARG A 218 15.16 -9.60 -10.90
N GLU A 219 14.25 -9.35 -11.82
CA GLU A 219 13.43 -8.15 -11.80
C GLU A 219 12.50 -8.18 -10.57
N SER A 220 12.03 -7.01 -10.15
CA SER A 220 11.02 -6.88 -9.12
C SER A 220 10.06 -5.77 -9.51
N ALA A 221 8.77 -6.03 -9.36
CA ALA A 221 7.72 -5.06 -9.58
C ALA A 221 7.63 -4.16 -8.34
N GLU A 222 8.06 -2.91 -8.49
CA GLU A 222 8.13 -1.93 -7.41
C GLU A 222 7.08 -0.83 -7.56
N ALA A 223 6.35 -0.72 -8.68
CA ALA A 223 5.48 0.43 -8.95
C ALA A 223 4.39 0.63 -7.88
N LEU A 224 3.82 -0.47 -7.36
CA LEU A 224 2.88 -0.39 -6.24
C LEU A 224 3.53 0.04 -4.92
N LEU A 225 4.81 -0.32 -4.69
CA LEU A 225 5.57 0.15 -3.53
C LEU A 225 5.91 1.65 -3.67
N GLU A 226 6.32 2.09 -4.86
CA GLU A 226 6.57 3.49 -5.14
C GLU A 226 5.31 4.33 -4.91
N LEU A 227 4.15 3.87 -5.42
CA LEU A 227 2.85 4.52 -5.18
C LEU A 227 2.53 4.61 -3.68
N ARG A 228 2.77 3.54 -2.93
CA ARG A 228 2.57 3.46 -1.48
C ARG A 228 3.46 4.45 -0.70
N PHE A 229 4.67 4.74 -1.19
CA PHE A 229 5.63 5.58 -0.48
C PHE A 229 5.54 7.07 -0.82
N ILE A 230 4.72 7.46 -1.79
CA ILE A 230 4.43 8.88 -2.04
C ILE A 230 3.82 9.48 -0.75
N PRO A 231 4.44 10.51 -0.15
CA PRO A 231 3.99 11.05 1.13
C PRO A 231 2.88 12.10 0.91
N LEU A 232 1.83 11.68 0.22
CA LEU A 232 0.60 12.42 -0.03
C LEU A 232 -0.59 11.47 0.17
N PRO A 233 -1.77 11.97 0.58
CA PRO A 233 -2.96 11.13 0.82
C PRO A 233 -3.61 10.69 -0.50
N LEU A 234 -2.89 9.93 -1.34
CA LEU A 234 -3.35 9.54 -2.68
C LEU A 234 -4.59 8.65 -2.61
N ILE A 235 -4.59 7.65 -1.74
CA ILE A 235 -5.71 6.71 -1.64
C ILE A 235 -6.94 7.36 -1.01
N GLU A 236 -6.74 8.29 -0.08
CA GLU A 236 -7.83 9.06 0.54
C GLU A 236 -8.46 10.04 -0.45
N VAL A 237 -7.65 10.75 -1.24
CA VAL A 237 -8.14 11.82 -2.13
C VAL A 237 -8.55 11.30 -3.51
N LEU A 238 -7.78 10.37 -4.09
CA LEU A 238 -8.00 9.85 -5.44
C LEU A 238 -8.73 8.50 -5.43
N GLY A 239 -8.43 7.65 -4.45
CA GLY A 239 -9.09 6.36 -4.27
C GLY A 239 -10.40 6.43 -3.48
N GLY A 240 -10.68 7.55 -2.79
CA GLY A 240 -11.89 7.70 -1.98
C GLY A 240 -11.96 6.84 -0.73
N GLU A 241 -10.82 6.31 -0.26
CA GLU A 241 -10.75 5.39 0.89
C GLU A 241 -10.26 6.09 2.15
N THR A 242 -11.00 5.99 3.25
CA THR A 242 -10.54 6.55 4.53
C THR A 242 -9.77 5.51 5.33
N ARG A 243 -8.48 5.75 5.59
CA ARG A 243 -7.66 4.92 6.48
C ARG A 243 -7.57 5.48 7.88
N GLN A 244 -7.57 4.60 8.89
CA GLN A 244 -7.27 5.03 10.25
C GLN A 244 -5.77 5.33 10.39
N PRO A 245 -5.38 6.44 11.03
CA PRO A 245 -3.99 6.66 11.38
C PRO A 245 -3.46 5.50 12.23
N TYR A 246 -2.27 5.02 11.87
CA TYR A 246 -1.64 3.92 12.59
C TYR A 246 -1.19 4.37 13.98
N VAL A 247 -1.78 3.80 15.03
CA VAL A 247 -1.45 4.12 16.43
C VAL A 247 -1.14 2.88 17.25
N THR A 248 -1.59 1.71 16.80
CA THR A 248 -1.45 0.45 17.51
C THR A 248 -0.05 -0.12 17.36
N ARG A 249 0.65 -0.24 18.48
CA ARG A 249 2.01 -0.77 18.50
C ARG A 249 2.07 -2.29 18.56
N ILE A 250 3.05 -2.86 17.87
CA ILE A 250 3.46 -4.25 18.03
C ILE A 250 4.74 -4.39 18.86
N SER A 251 5.03 -5.61 19.31
CA SER A 251 6.16 -5.89 20.21
C SER A 251 7.50 -5.47 19.60
N ASP A 252 8.35 -4.80 20.40
CA ASP A 252 9.72 -4.43 20.04
C ASP A 252 10.70 -5.62 20.00
N GLN A 253 10.27 -6.82 20.43
CA GLN A 253 11.11 -8.01 20.58
C GLN A 253 11.10 -8.93 19.33
N ARG A 254 10.83 -8.39 18.14
CA ARG A 254 10.80 -9.18 16.91
C ARG A 254 12.22 -9.37 16.38
N GLU A 255 12.53 -10.59 15.94
CA GLU A 255 13.80 -10.92 15.28
C GLU A 255 13.75 -10.64 13.77
N ASP A 256 12.58 -10.80 13.15
CA ASP A 256 12.36 -10.62 11.72
C ASP A 256 11.69 -9.29 11.36
N ARG A 257 11.90 -8.83 10.11
CA ARG A 257 11.16 -7.69 9.55
C ARG A 257 9.69 -8.06 9.44
N HIS A 258 8.84 -7.13 9.83
CA HIS A 258 7.39 -7.30 9.80
C HIS A 258 6.80 -6.47 8.68
N ILE A 259 5.62 -6.86 8.21
CA ILE A 259 4.90 -6.09 7.20
C ILE A 259 4.47 -4.68 7.64
N LEU A 260 4.53 -4.42 8.94
CA LEU A 260 4.22 -3.13 9.58
C LEU A 260 5.49 -2.38 9.99
N ASP A 261 6.64 -2.73 9.40
CA ASP A 261 7.94 -2.09 9.69
C ASP A 261 7.90 -0.58 9.46
N GLU A 262 7.29 -0.13 8.36
CA GLU A 262 7.24 1.30 8.03
C GLU A 262 6.33 2.12 8.97
N PRO A 263 5.07 1.72 9.24
CA PRO A 263 4.25 2.43 10.23
C PRO A 263 4.83 2.35 11.66
N GLU A 264 5.48 1.25 12.06
CA GLU A 264 6.19 1.18 13.36
C GLU A 264 7.40 2.13 13.41
N ARG A 265 8.12 2.29 12.29
CA ARG A 265 9.21 3.25 12.17
C ARG A 265 8.69 4.68 12.31
N ALA A 266 7.56 5.02 11.69
CA ALA A 266 6.94 6.34 11.86
C ALA A 266 6.63 6.66 13.34
N LEU A 267 6.02 5.72 14.08
CA LEU A 267 5.78 5.87 15.52
C LEU A 267 7.08 5.90 16.35
N LEU A 268 8.13 5.19 15.92
CA LEU A 268 9.44 5.29 16.54
C LEU A 268 10.02 6.70 16.40
N LEU A 269 9.96 7.32 15.23
CA LEU A 269 10.46 8.68 14.99
C LEU A 269 9.81 9.67 15.97
N MET A 270 8.48 9.62 16.13
CA MET A 270 7.76 10.49 17.06
C MET A 270 8.23 10.32 18.52
N ARG A 271 8.45 9.08 18.96
CA ARG A 271 8.98 8.80 20.31
C ARG A 271 10.42 9.28 20.51
N LEU A 272 11.25 9.17 19.48
CA LEU A 272 12.62 9.68 19.52
C LEU A 272 12.63 11.20 19.64
N PHE A 273 11.72 11.89 18.93
CA PHE A 273 11.51 13.32 19.06
C PHE A 273 11.11 13.72 20.49
N GLU A 274 10.05 13.12 21.02
CA GLU A 274 9.53 13.41 22.38
C GLU A 274 10.59 13.25 23.47
N ARG A 275 11.52 12.30 23.29
CA ARG A 275 12.61 12.03 24.24
C ARG A 275 13.87 12.84 23.97
N GLY A 276 13.95 13.53 22.83
CA GLY A 276 15.21 14.09 22.32
C GLY A 276 16.31 13.04 22.16
N ASP A 277 15.96 11.78 21.90
CA ASP A 277 16.90 10.66 21.88
C ASP A 277 17.65 10.59 20.56
N ARG A 278 18.98 10.71 20.63
CA ARG A 278 19.90 10.75 19.47
C ARG A 278 20.70 9.47 19.29
N ARG A 279 20.42 8.44 20.09
CA ARG A 279 21.11 7.15 19.95
C ARG A 279 20.85 6.56 18.57
N ALA A 280 21.82 5.78 18.08
CA ALA A 280 21.70 5.13 16.78
C ALA A 280 20.75 3.93 16.90
N TYR A 281 19.53 4.09 16.38
CA TYR A 281 18.55 3.02 16.21
C TYR A 281 18.39 2.70 14.73
N ALA A 282 18.10 1.44 14.39
CA ALA A 282 17.60 1.10 13.07
C ALA A 282 16.32 1.90 12.79
N GLY A 283 16.23 2.54 11.63
CA GLY A 283 15.10 3.41 11.29
C GLY A 283 15.04 4.76 12.03
N GLY A 284 16.01 5.09 12.90
CA GLY A 284 16.02 6.36 13.65
C GLY A 284 16.86 7.49 13.02
N ALA A 285 17.37 7.28 11.81
CA ALA A 285 18.38 8.16 11.20
C ALA A 285 17.83 9.55 10.84
N SER A 286 16.63 9.60 10.27
CA SER A 286 15.94 10.85 9.90
C SER A 286 15.65 11.72 11.12
N MET A 287 15.09 11.16 12.20
CA MET A 287 14.84 11.92 13.43
C MET A 287 16.13 12.44 14.07
N ARG A 288 17.19 11.63 14.10
CA ARG A 288 18.50 12.09 14.60
C ARG A 288 19.05 13.23 13.74
N SER A 289 18.89 13.16 12.42
CA SER A 289 19.27 14.24 11.50
C SER A 289 18.49 15.51 11.81
N TYR A 290 17.16 15.41 11.93
CA TYR A 290 16.28 16.51 12.27
C TYR A 290 16.68 17.20 13.59
N LEU A 291 16.86 16.44 14.67
CA LEU A 291 17.29 17.00 15.95
C LEU A 291 18.66 17.70 15.86
N THR A 292 19.56 17.18 15.02
CA THR A 292 20.89 17.79 14.80
C THR A 292 20.77 19.10 14.03
N GLN A 293 19.98 19.14 12.96
CA GLN A 293 19.83 20.34 12.15
C GLN A 293 18.99 21.41 12.84
N ARG A 294 18.03 21.02 13.69
CA ARG A 294 17.30 21.96 14.55
C ARG A 294 18.26 22.68 15.50
N ASP A 295 19.16 21.96 16.18
CA ASP A 295 20.17 22.57 17.04
C ASP A 295 21.13 23.49 16.27
N ASN A 296 21.47 23.14 15.03
CA ASN A 296 22.32 23.97 14.17
C ASN A 296 21.63 25.29 13.81
N LEU A 297 20.36 25.20 13.41
CA LEU A 297 19.51 26.36 13.14
C LEU A 297 19.37 27.26 14.36
N GLU A 298 19.08 26.70 15.54
CA GLU A 298 18.97 27.44 16.80
C GLU A 298 20.29 28.11 17.21
N ARG A 299 21.42 27.42 17.02
CA ARG A 299 22.74 27.98 17.34
C ARG A 299 23.08 29.20 16.48
N GLU A 300 22.64 29.21 15.23
CA GLU A 300 22.91 30.31 14.31
C GLU A 300 21.99 31.50 14.53
N LEU A 301 20.72 31.26 14.87
CA LEU A 301 19.75 32.30 15.20
C LEU A 301 20.09 33.06 16.49
N GLY A 302 20.85 32.45 17.41
CA GLY A 302 21.26 33.08 18.67
C GLY A 302 20.10 33.35 19.64
N GLU A 303 20.35 34.11 20.71
CA GLU A 303 19.36 34.36 21.79
C GLU A 303 18.18 35.24 21.35
N ASP A 304 18.39 36.13 20.38
CA ASP A 304 17.37 37.07 19.88
C ASP A 304 16.44 36.42 18.84
N GLY A 305 16.80 35.25 18.29
CA GLY A 305 15.94 34.46 17.40
C GLY A 305 15.71 35.06 16.01
N ASP A 306 16.30 36.23 15.72
CA ASP A 306 16.14 37.01 14.50
C ASP A 306 17.53 37.41 13.97
N GLY A 307 18.08 36.60 13.06
CA GLY A 307 19.36 36.85 12.39
C GLY A 307 19.44 36.05 11.09
N PRO A 308 20.17 36.51 10.05
CA PRO A 308 20.26 35.81 8.79
C PRO A 308 21.00 34.48 8.99
N VAL A 309 20.26 33.39 8.96
CA VAL A 309 20.81 32.02 8.96
C VAL A 309 21.40 31.73 7.59
N ASN A 310 22.55 31.07 7.54
CA ASN A 310 23.14 30.57 6.32
C ASN A 310 22.16 29.66 5.56
N THR A 311 21.97 29.93 4.28
CA THR A 311 21.12 29.14 3.37
C THR A 311 21.42 27.63 3.44
N GLU A 312 22.68 27.22 3.54
CA GLU A 312 23.05 25.80 3.66
C GLU A 312 22.48 25.14 4.92
N ILE A 313 22.40 25.88 6.03
CA ILE A 313 21.83 25.38 7.30
C ILE A 313 20.30 25.34 7.22
N GLN A 314 19.69 26.33 6.59
CA GLN A 314 18.25 26.36 6.32
C GLN A 314 17.82 25.17 5.45
N GLU A 315 18.51 24.93 4.34
CA GLU A 315 18.26 23.82 3.42
C GLU A 315 18.52 22.46 4.09
N ALA A 316 19.62 22.33 4.85
CA ALA A 316 19.91 21.10 5.59
C ALA A 316 18.81 20.78 6.63
N TRP A 317 18.29 21.80 7.30
CA TRP A 317 17.14 21.65 8.20
C TRP A 317 15.89 21.22 7.43
N PHE A 318 15.58 21.85 6.29
CA PHE A 318 14.44 21.46 5.45
C PHE A 318 14.54 20.01 4.97
N MET A 319 15.71 19.58 4.48
CA MET A 319 15.91 18.19 4.04
C MET A 319 15.72 17.20 5.18
N ALA A 320 16.11 17.56 6.41
CA ALA A 320 15.87 16.73 7.58
C ALA A 320 14.38 16.72 7.99
N VAL A 321 13.66 17.82 7.81
CA VAL A 321 12.20 17.87 7.95
C VAL A 321 11.52 16.97 6.92
N TYR A 322 11.88 17.11 5.64
CA TYR A 322 11.31 16.32 4.55
C TYR A 322 11.58 14.83 4.72
N ALA A 323 12.76 14.43 5.21
CA ALA A 323 13.07 13.03 5.48
C ALA A 323 12.15 12.42 6.56
N VAL A 324 11.88 13.13 7.65
CA VAL A 324 10.94 12.66 8.69
C VAL A 324 9.50 12.68 8.14
N TYR A 325 9.13 13.72 7.40
CA TYR A 325 7.83 13.83 6.74
C TYR A 325 7.57 12.63 5.82
N HIS A 326 8.50 12.35 4.91
CA HIS A 326 8.40 11.26 3.95
C HIS A 326 8.24 9.89 4.63
N GLU A 327 8.95 9.67 5.74
CA GLU A 327 8.87 8.41 6.48
C GLU A 327 7.61 8.27 7.34
N ALA A 328 6.95 9.36 7.72
CA ALA A 328 5.87 9.36 8.71
C ALA A 328 4.48 9.68 8.13
N ALA A 329 4.39 10.62 7.19
CA ALA A 329 3.14 11.16 6.67
C ALA A 329 2.18 10.10 6.10
N PRO A 330 2.63 9.04 5.40
CA PRO A 330 1.70 8.03 4.88
C PRO A 330 1.01 7.16 5.95
N TRP A 331 1.48 7.20 7.20
CA TRP A 331 1.14 6.18 8.20
C TRP A 331 0.43 6.73 9.42
N ILE A 332 0.82 7.90 9.91
CA ILE A 332 0.40 8.44 11.21
C ILE A 332 -0.22 9.81 11.05
N ASP A 333 -0.99 10.23 12.07
CA ASP A 333 -1.48 11.61 12.19
C ASP A 333 -0.32 12.56 12.52
N LEU A 334 0.38 12.96 11.47
CA LEU A 334 1.54 13.84 11.57
C LEU A 334 1.11 15.29 11.83
N GLU A 335 -0.05 15.71 11.30
CA GLU A 335 -0.62 17.05 11.48
C GLU A 335 -0.72 17.43 12.95
N ASN A 336 -1.24 16.51 13.78
CA ASN A 336 -1.48 16.74 15.20
C ASN A 336 -0.30 16.34 16.10
N SER A 337 0.85 15.99 15.52
CA SER A 337 2.04 15.60 16.27
C SER A 337 2.77 16.80 16.89
N GLN A 338 3.42 16.58 18.04
CA GLN A 338 4.29 17.61 18.65
C GLN A 338 5.48 17.96 17.74
N TRP A 339 5.97 17.00 16.96
CA TRP A 339 7.05 17.22 16.02
C TRP A 339 6.65 18.21 14.93
N TRP A 340 5.46 18.04 14.33
CA TRP A 340 4.98 18.96 13.30
C TRP A 340 4.73 20.37 13.85
N ALA A 341 4.19 20.46 15.07
CA ALA A 341 4.05 21.76 15.75
C ALA A 341 5.40 22.48 15.95
N ASP A 342 6.49 21.75 16.28
CA ASP A 342 7.85 22.31 16.35
C ASP A 342 8.33 22.77 14.98
N VAL A 343 8.16 21.94 13.94
CA VAL A 343 8.50 22.30 12.55
C VAL A 343 7.83 23.61 12.12
N LEU A 344 6.51 23.73 12.32
CA LEU A 344 5.75 24.93 11.97
C LEU A 344 6.20 26.18 12.76
N ALA A 345 6.59 26.00 14.03
CA ALA A 345 7.11 27.10 14.85
C ALA A 345 8.45 27.64 14.33
N GLN A 346 9.29 26.78 13.75
CA GLN A 346 10.58 27.15 13.16
C GLN A 346 10.44 27.70 11.73
N ALA A 347 9.44 27.25 10.96
CA ALA A 347 9.26 27.52 9.53
C ALA A 347 8.80 28.95 9.18
N LYS A 348 9.27 29.97 9.91
CA LYS A 348 8.98 31.37 9.64
C LYS A 348 9.99 31.94 8.63
N PRO A 349 9.57 32.72 7.62
CA PRO A 349 10.48 33.31 6.64
C PRO A 349 11.67 34.04 7.26
N GLU A 350 11.47 34.72 8.38
CA GLU A 350 12.52 35.48 9.07
C GLU A 350 13.58 34.56 9.72
N ARG A 351 13.25 33.29 9.96
CA ARG A 351 14.12 32.29 10.59
C ARG A 351 14.80 31.37 9.59
N VAL A 352 14.05 30.94 8.57
CA VAL A 352 14.51 29.89 7.63
C VAL A 352 14.54 30.33 6.17
N GLY A 353 14.24 31.59 5.88
CA GLY A 353 14.14 32.10 4.52
C GLY A 353 12.84 31.69 3.82
N ASP A 354 12.53 32.40 2.73
CA ASP A 354 11.26 32.23 2.01
C ASP A 354 11.13 30.82 1.40
N ALA A 355 12.19 30.30 0.74
CA ALA A 355 12.14 28.99 0.07
C ALA A 355 11.77 27.85 1.02
N VAL A 356 12.46 27.76 2.16
CA VAL A 356 12.20 26.74 3.17
C VAL A 356 10.81 26.93 3.79
N ALA A 357 10.43 28.16 4.15
CA ALA A 357 9.13 28.43 4.72
C ALA A 357 8.00 28.00 3.77
N ARG A 358 8.10 28.33 2.47
CA ARG A 358 7.11 27.91 1.47
C ARG A 358 7.06 26.39 1.30
N GLY A 359 8.22 25.72 1.24
CA GLY A 359 8.30 24.26 1.19
C GLY A 359 7.56 23.60 2.35
N VAL A 360 7.80 24.04 3.59
CA VAL A 360 7.10 23.51 4.77
C VAL A 360 5.59 23.80 4.71
N MET A 361 5.19 25.00 4.25
CA MET A 361 3.77 25.33 4.11
C MET A 361 3.06 24.51 3.01
N LEU A 362 3.78 24.05 1.98
CA LEU A 362 3.22 23.12 1.00
C LEU A 362 2.97 21.75 1.63
N LEU A 363 3.92 21.24 2.42
CA LEU A 363 3.76 19.99 3.18
C LEU A 363 2.59 20.08 4.19
N ASP A 364 2.42 21.22 4.87
CA ASP A 364 1.32 21.44 5.81
C ASP A 364 -0.04 21.49 5.10
N ALA A 365 -0.12 22.16 3.95
CA ALA A 365 -1.33 22.19 3.13
C ALA A 365 -1.72 20.78 2.63
N ALA A 366 -0.74 19.91 2.38
CA ALA A 366 -0.96 18.52 2.00
C ALA A 366 -1.49 17.68 3.18
N LEU A 367 -0.89 17.78 4.38
CA LEU A 367 -1.36 17.06 5.57
C LEU A 367 -2.78 17.46 5.97
N ARG A 368 -3.12 18.74 5.78
CA ARG A 368 -4.42 19.31 6.15
C ARG A 368 -5.46 19.24 5.03
N GLU A 369 -5.11 18.67 3.89
CA GLU A 369 -5.95 18.57 2.69
C GLU A 369 -6.60 19.93 2.29
N GLN A 370 -5.83 21.01 2.37
CA GLN A 370 -6.31 22.37 2.08
C GLN A 370 -6.31 22.64 0.57
N GLY A 371 -7.30 22.08 -0.16
CA GLY A 371 -7.36 22.08 -1.63
C GLY A 371 -6.88 23.36 -2.34
N PRO A 372 -7.52 24.53 -2.13
CA PRO A 372 -7.13 25.78 -2.78
C PRO A 372 -5.70 26.22 -2.46
N GLN A 373 -5.31 26.20 -1.18
CA GLN A 373 -3.96 26.59 -0.74
C GLN A 373 -2.90 25.62 -1.27
N LEU A 374 -3.19 24.32 -1.25
CA LEU A 374 -2.31 23.26 -1.72
C LEU A 374 -2.00 23.44 -3.21
N ARG A 375 -3.03 23.66 -4.05
CA ARG A 375 -2.87 23.94 -5.48
C ARG A 375 -2.06 25.21 -5.72
N GLU A 376 -2.43 26.31 -5.09
CA GLU A 376 -1.77 27.61 -5.30
C GLU A 376 -0.29 27.58 -4.92
N ARG A 377 0.05 26.96 -3.78
CA ARG A 377 1.43 26.78 -3.33
C ARG A 377 2.21 25.87 -4.26
N ALA A 378 1.62 24.76 -4.70
CA ALA A 378 2.27 23.83 -5.62
C ALA A 378 2.60 24.49 -6.97
N ILE A 379 1.65 25.25 -7.55
CA ILE A 379 1.90 25.98 -8.80
C ILE A 379 3.02 27.01 -8.61
N PHE A 380 3.00 27.76 -7.50
CA PHE A 380 4.07 28.71 -7.20
C PHE A 380 5.43 28.02 -7.09
N GLU A 381 5.51 26.90 -6.38
CA GLU A 381 6.75 26.12 -6.24
C GLU A 381 7.25 25.54 -7.57
N LEU A 382 6.35 25.08 -8.46
CA LEU A 382 6.72 24.61 -9.81
C LEU A 382 7.30 25.72 -10.70
N GLU A 383 6.92 26.97 -10.46
CA GLU A 383 7.39 28.14 -11.21
C GLU A 383 8.64 28.78 -10.57
N SER A 384 9.02 28.34 -9.37
CA SER A 384 10.11 28.92 -8.57
C SER A 384 11.45 28.22 -8.83
N GLU A 385 12.48 29.00 -9.19
CA GLU A 385 13.84 28.46 -9.43
C GLU A 385 14.56 28.03 -8.13
N ASP A 386 14.09 28.51 -6.97
CA ASP A 386 14.63 28.23 -5.64
C ASP A 386 13.84 27.15 -4.88
N SER A 387 12.95 26.41 -5.56
CA SER A 387 12.19 25.33 -4.92
C SER A 387 13.13 24.22 -4.43
N LEU A 388 12.92 23.78 -3.19
CA LEU A 388 13.66 22.69 -2.56
C LEU A 388 13.00 21.32 -2.76
N LEU A 389 11.78 21.30 -3.31
CA LEU A 389 10.99 20.09 -3.50
C LEU A 389 11.12 19.59 -4.93
N HIS A 390 11.15 18.27 -5.09
CA HIS A 390 11.23 17.66 -6.41
C HIS A 390 9.98 18.01 -7.24
N PRO A 391 10.11 18.40 -8.53
CA PRO A 391 8.98 18.83 -9.35
C PRO A 391 7.83 17.82 -9.41
N ARG A 392 8.12 16.51 -9.43
CA ARG A 392 7.08 15.47 -9.40
C ARG A 392 6.27 15.50 -8.11
N PHE A 393 6.93 15.60 -6.95
CA PHE A 393 6.23 15.70 -5.67
C PHE A 393 5.34 16.95 -5.64
N THR A 394 5.89 18.09 -6.07
CA THR A 394 5.16 19.37 -6.11
C THR A 394 3.96 19.30 -7.06
N ALA A 395 4.11 18.69 -8.23
CA ALA A 395 3.02 18.49 -9.18
C ALA A 395 1.94 17.54 -8.65
N LEU A 396 2.31 16.45 -7.95
CA LEU A 396 1.33 15.58 -7.28
C LEU A 396 0.57 16.34 -6.19
N ALA A 397 1.27 17.10 -5.34
CA ALA A 397 0.64 17.92 -4.31
C ALA A 397 -0.39 18.89 -4.91
N GLY A 398 -0.03 19.58 -5.99
CA GLY A 398 -0.96 20.47 -6.68
C GLY A 398 -2.12 19.74 -7.37
N ALA A 399 -1.90 18.52 -7.88
CA ALA A 399 -2.95 17.67 -8.42
C ALA A 399 -4.00 17.34 -7.34
N LEU A 400 -3.56 16.96 -6.13
CA LEU A 400 -4.47 16.74 -5.00
C LEU A 400 -5.25 18.02 -4.67
N GLY A 401 -4.57 19.16 -4.68
CA GLY A 401 -5.21 20.46 -4.49
C GLY A 401 -6.37 20.71 -5.46
N VAL A 402 -6.16 20.40 -6.75
CA VAL A 402 -7.18 20.50 -7.81
C VAL A 402 -8.34 19.54 -7.57
N VAL A 403 -8.07 18.31 -7.12
CA VAL A 403 -9.13 17.32 -6.84
C VAL A 403 -9.99 17.78 -5.68
N LEU A 404 -9.38 18.17 -4.56
CA LEU A 404 -10.05 18.58 -3.33
C LEU A 404 -10.98 19.79 -3.51
N GLU A 405 -10.68 20.70 -4.44
CA GLU A 405 -11.53 21.86 -4.72
C GLU A 405 -12.52 21.64 -5.90
N GLY A 406 -12.48 20.48 -6.56
CA GLY A 406 -13.30 20.20 -7.75
C GLY A 406 -12.88 20.98 -9.01
N GLY A 407 -11.57 21.20 -9.19
CA GLY A 407 -10.98 21.95 -10.31
C GLY A 407 -10.80 21.15 -11.61
N ASP A 408 -10.17 21.78 -12.61
CA ASP A 408 -9.89 21.17 -13.92
C ASP A 408 -8.70 20.19 -13.85
N ARG A 409 -8.99 18.93 -13.54
CA ARG A 409 -8.00 17.84 -13.40
C ARG A 409 -7.17 17.65 -14.68
N ARG A 410 -7.84 17.49 -15.83
CA ARG A 410 -7.19 17.23 -17.12
C ARG A 410 -6.33 18.40 -17.57
N GLY A 411 -6.81 19.63 -17.40
CA GLY A 411 -6.04 20.84 -17.70
C GLY A 411 -4.79 20.95 -16.84
N TYR A 412 -4.88 20.62 -15.55
CA TYR A 412 -3.73 20.60 -14.65
C TYR A 412 -2.69 19.55 -15.07
N ALA A 413 -3.12 18.31 -15.31
CA ALA A 413 -2.22 17.22 -15.71
C ALA A 413 -1.44 17.54 -16.99
N GLN A 414 -2.13 18.05 -18.01
CA GLN A 414 -1.50 18.43 -19.29
C GLN A 414 -0.48 19.56 -19.15
N LYS A 415 -0.73 20.52 -18.26
CA LYS A 415 0.14 21.68 -18.09
C LYS A 415 1.32 21.41 -17.15
N HIS A 416 1.09 20.66 -16.05
CA HIS A 416 2.01 20.60 -14.92
C HIS A 416 2.56 19.21 -14.62
N MET A 417 1.99 18.14 -15.18
CA MET A 417 2.39 16.76 -14.84
C MET A 417 2.98 16.00 -16.03
N ARG A 418 2.32 16.02 -17.20
CA ARG A 418 2.72 15.22 -18.37
C ARG A 418 4.16 15.44 -18.82
N GLY A 419 4.67 16.67 -18.67
CA GLY A 419 6.07 17.00 -19.01
C GLY A 419 7.12 16.45 -18.04
N LEU A 420 6.72 15.90 -16.89
CA LEU A 420 7.59 15.36 -15.85
C LEU A 420 7.65 13.82 -15.86
N VAL A 421 6.95 13.19 -16.79
CA VAL A 421 7.03 11.74 -17.01
C VAL A 421 8.32 11.47 -17.74
N GLU A 422 9.15 10.61 -17.16
CA GLU A 422 10.42 10.19 -17.72
C GLU A 422 10.39 8.67 -17.77
N GLY A 423 11.08 8.02 -18.72
CA GLY A 423 11.38 6.59 -18.62
C GLY A 423 10.22 5.58 -18.46
N GLU A 424 10.61 4.41 -17.96
CA GLU A 424 9.79 3.23 -17.70
C GLU A 424 10.15 2.62 -16.32
N ALA A 425 10.85 3.36 -15.45
CA ALA A 425 11.18 2.88 -14.11
C ALA A 425 9.94 2.83 -13.22
N SER A 426 9.99 2.06 -12.14
CA SER A 426 8.84 1.87 -11.24
C SER A 426 8.31 3.18 -10.65
N GLU A 427 9.19 4.14 -10.35
CA GLU A 427 8.81 5.48 -9.89
C GLU A 427 8.08 6.29 -10.98
N ASP A 428 8.46 6.08 -12.24
CA ASP A 428 7.82 6.72 -13.40
C ASP A 428 6.42 6.16 -13.62
N LEU A 429 6.27 4.83 -13.47
CA LEU A 429 4.99 4.15 -13.57
C LEU A 429 4.04 4.58 -12.45
N ALA A 430 4.52 4.68 -11.20
CA ALA A 430 3.71 5.17 -10.08
C ALA A 430 3.25 6.62 -10.29
N TYR A 431 4.12 7.47 -10.85
CA TYR A 431 3.75 8.83 -11.22
C TYR A 431 2.70 8.86 -12.35
N GLU A 432 2.90 8.05 -13.39
CA GLU A 432 1.98 7.91 -14.53
C GLU A 432 0.59 7.41 -14.14
N VAL A 433 0.48 6.54 -13.12
CA VAL A 433 -0.83 6.14 -12.56
C VAL A 433 -1.64 7.37 -12.14
N VAL A 434 -1.02 8.30 -11.41
CA VAL A 434 -1.69 9.52 -10.95
C VAL A 434 -1.96 10.49 -12.10
N VAL A 435 -1.04 10.58 -13.08
CA VAL A 435 -1.27 11.37 -14.31
C VAL A 435 -2.49 10.86 -15.07
N ALA A 436 -2.58 9.55 -15.30
CA ALA A 436 -3.71 8.93 -15.99
C ALA A 436 -5.02 9.13 -15.21
N TRP A 437 -4.99 9.03 -13.89
CA TRP A 437 -6.15 9.32 -13.04
C TRP A 437 -6.64 10.76 -13.23
N MET A 438 -5.72 11.74 -13.24
CA MET A 438 -6.07 13.15 -13.44
C MET A 438 -6.62 13.44 -14.85
N GLU A 439 -6.28 12.62 -15.85
CA GLU A 439 -6.72 12.79 -17.23
C GLU A 439 -8.03 12.07 -17.58
N GLY A 440 -8.34 10.96 -16.90
CA GLY A 440 -9.62 10.26 -16.99
C GLY A 440 -10.77 11.15 -16.55
#